data_AF-A0A524ENT0-F1
#
_entry.id   AF-A0A524ENT0-F1
#
_cell.length_a   1.000
_cell.length_b   1.000
_cell.length_c   1.000
_cell.angle_alpha   90.00
_cell.angle_beta   90.00
_cell.angle_gamma   90.00
#
_symmetry.space_group_name_H-M   'P 1'
#
loop_
_entity.id
_entity.type
_entity.pdbx_description
1 polymer ?
#
loop_
_entity_poly.entity_id
_entity_poly.type
_entity_poly.pdbx_seq_one_letter_code
_entity_poly.pdbx_strand_id
1 'polypeptide(L)'
;MRKLVNFLILIEKIIDFSKKDIDKGNTPLEIYKICSSIRTTFCLSYNIRKNNNLFLYFQENKILIKFEGNKLRYLGPDERSQAILLRKALNQINQNNMVDNPDWIKSTPGIYVKVFNTNQSFILWLKSLELKHIVCISESISIDEFPFLAHTYDFPKIKKFSSLDDLHELFFILSLNFQSNSLLIQFIFSLVEVFPSLLEHTILTPLNKIKAIEDKILYINFQIDQRAIINNLEI
;
A
#
# COMPACT_ATOMS: atom_id res chain seq x y z
N MET A 1 -12.06 12.93 -15.52
CA MET A 1 -11.64 11.52 -15.29
C MET A 1 -11.23 11.38 -13.83
N ARG A 2 -11.74 10.40 -13.06
CA ARG A 2 -11.36 10.25 -11.65
C ARG A 2 -9.87 9.91 -11.54
N LYS A 3 -9.13 10.60 -10.65
CA LYS A 3 -7.69 10.37 -10.42
C LYS A 3 -7.45 8.94 -9.94
N LEU A 4 -6.34 8.34 -10.40
CA LEU A 4 -5.86 7.04 -9.93
C LEU A 4 -5.32 7.17 -8.50
N VAL A 5 -5.68 6.23 -7.65
CA VAL A 5 -5.24 6.15 -6.25
C VAL A 5 -4.50 4.85 -6.05
N ASN A 6 -3.26 4.92 -5.59
CA ASN A 6 -2.43 3.77 -5.32
C ASN A 6 -2.18 3.69 -3.81
N PHE A 7 -2.39 2.51 -3.23
CA PHE A 7 -2.00 2.20 -1.86
C PHE A 7 -0.87 1.17 -1.90
N LEU A 8 0.19 1.39 -1.14
CA LEU A 8 1.23 0.42 -0.84
C LEU A 8 1.20 0.11 0.65
N ILE A 9 1.00 -1.16 0.97
CA ILE A 9 1.09 -1.68 2.32
C ILE A 9 2.39 -2.46 2.44
N LEU A 10 3.27 -1.99 3.32
CA LEU A 10 4.48 -2.67 3.74
C LEU A 10 4.12 -3.73 4.77
N ILE A 11 4.57 -4.95 4.52
CA ILE A 11 4.33 -6.13 5.34
C ILE A 11 5.69 -6.75 5.60
N GLU A 12 5.97 -7.12 6.85
CA GLU A 12 7.28 -7.68 7.24
C GLU A 12 7.58 -8.97 6.46
N LYS A 13 6.67 -9.95 6.55
CA LYS A 13 6.82 -11.26 5.93
C LYS A 13 5.50 -11.92 5.60
N ILE A 14 5.55 -12.93 4.74
CA ILE A 14 4.42 -13.80 4.45
C ILE A 14 4.11 -14.65 5.69
N ILE A 15 2.83 -14.72 6.04
CA ILE A 15 2.31 -15.60 7.06
C ILE A 15 1.55 -16.71 6.36
N ASP A 16 1.88 -17.95 6.67
CA ASP A 16 1.21 -19.10 6.07
C ASP A 16 -0.21 -19.26 6.65
N PHE A 17 -1.14 -19.63 5.79
CA PHE A 17 -2.53 -19.91 6.16
C PHE A 17 -3.17 -20.86 5.15
N SER A 18 -4.04 -21.73 5.65
CA SER A 18 -4.77 -22.67 4.83
C SER A 18 -6.22 -22.23 4.61
N LYS A 19 -6.87 -22.87 3.63
CA LYS A 19 -8.31 -22.73 3.41
C LYS A 19 -9.08 -23.18 4.65
N LYS A 20 -8.60 -24.21 5.35
CA LYS A 20 -9.24 -24.73 6.55
C LYS A 20 -9.21 -23.70 7.70
N ASP A 21 -8.16 -22.89 7.77
CA ASP A 21 -8.07 -21.83 8.78
C ASP A 21 -9.13 -20.76 8.53
N ILE A 22 -9.28 -20.32 7.28
CA ILE A 22 -10.34 -19.39 6.86
C ILE A 22 -11.73 -20.00 7.12
N ASP A 23 -11.96 -21.24 6.68
CA ASP A 23 -13.26 -21.93 6.77
C ASP A 23 -13.71 -22.10 8.24
N LYS A 24 -12.77 -22.11 9.19
CA LYS A 24 -13.02 -22.26 10.63
C LYS A 24 -12.97 -20.96 11.42
N GLY A 25 -12.69 -19.82 10.78
CA GLY A 25 -12.50 -18.54 11.48
C GLY A 25 -11.21 -18.46 12.29
N ASN A 26 -10.22 -19.29 11.99
CA ASN A 26 -8.89 -19.31 12.60
C ASN A 26 -7.85 -18.54 11.75
N THR A 27 -8.29 -17.55 10.97
CA THR A 27 -7.40 -16.75 10.13
C THR A 27 -6.40 -16.00 11.00
N PRO A 28 -5.08 -16.04 10.71
CA PRO A 28 -4.10 -15.24 11.43
C PRO A 28 -4.44 -13.75 11.39
N LEU A 29 -4.19 -13.03 12.48
CA LEU A 29 -4.61 -11.64 12.64
C LEU A 29 -4.07 -10.73 11.52
N GLU A 30 -2.83 -10.95 11.10
CA GLU A 30 -2.21 -10.21 10.00
C GLU A 30 -2.89 -10.48 8.67
N ILE A 31 -3.27 -11.74 8.40
CA ILE A 31 -4.03 -12.10 7.20
C ILE A 31 -5.41 -11.44 7.24
N TYR A 32 -6.06 -11.41 8.41
CA TYR A 32 -7.31 -10.69 8.59
C TYR A 32 -7.16 -9.18 8.30
N LYS A 33 -6.11 -8.53 8.79
CA LYS A 33 -5.80 -7.11 8.52
C LYS A 33 -5.55 -6.86 7.02
N ILE A 34 -4.83 -7.76 6.34
CA ILE A 34 -4.61 -7.67 4.89
C ILE A 34 -5.95 -7.81 4.15
N CYS A 35 -6.79 -8.78 4.50
CA CYS A 35 -8.11 -8.98 3.89
C CYS A 35 -9.01 -7.76 4.11
N SER A 36 -9.01 -7.21 5.32
CA SER A 36 -9.72 -5.97 5.65
C SER A 36 -9.20 -4.77 4.84
N SER A 37 -7.89 -4.68 4.64
CA SER A 37 -7.27 -3.64 3.81
C SER A 37 -7.67 -3.79 2.33
N ILE A 38 -7.67 -5.01 1.78
CA ILE A 38 -8.16 -5.29 0.42
C ILE A 38 -9.61 -4.86 0.29
N ARG A 39 -10.48 -5.32 1.22
CA ARG A 39 -11.89 -4.98 1.23
C ARG A 39 -12.10 -3.47 1.24
N THR A 40 -11.46 -2.75 2.15
CA THR A 40 -11.63 -1.31 2.31
C THR A 40 -11.01 -0.49 1.17
N THR A 41 -10.01 -1.03 0.49
CA THR A 41 -9.43 -0.38 -0.70
C THR A 41 -10.39 -0.43 -1.90
N PHE A 42 -11.19 -1.48 -2.03
CA PHE A 42 -11.97 -1.74 -3.25
C PHE A 42 -13.48 -1.71 -3.07
N CYS A 43 -14.03 -2.31 -2.01
CA CYS A 43 -15.47 -2.56 -1.90
C CYS A 43 -16.24 -1.27 -1.57
N LEU A 44 -17.32 -1.05 -2.31
CA LEU A 44 -18.41 -0.10 -2.02
C LEU A 44 -19.69 -0.90 -1.81
N SER A 45 -20.76 -0.26 -1.35
CA SER A 45 -22.05 -0.94 -1.12
C SER A 45 -22.62 -1.64 -2.37
N TYR A 46 -22.36 -1.11 -3.57
CA TYR A 46 -22.95 -1.63 -4.83
C TYR A 46 -21.93 -1.88 -5.95
N ASN A 47 -20.63 -1.63 -5.72
CA ASN A 47 -19.61 -1.77 -6.75
C ASN A 47 -18.22 -1.91 -6.11
N ILE A 48 -17.17 -1.94 -6.94
CA ILE A 48 -15.80 -1.78 -6.50
C ILE A 48 -15.17 -0.50 -7.08
N ARG A 49 -14.25 0.11 -6.34
CA ARG A 49 -13.44 1.26 -6.76
C ARG A 49 -12.50 0.85 -7.90
N LYS A 50 -12.86 1.23 -9.13
CA LYS A 50 -12.07 0.91 -10.34
C LYS A 50 -10.81 1.76 -10.50
N ASN A 51 -10.75 2.91 -9.84
CA ASN A 51 -9.64 3.85 -9.85
C ASN A 51 -8.66 3.66 -8.68
N ASN A 52 -8.83 2.59 -7.90
CA ASN A 52 -7.88 2.23 -6.86
C ASN A 52 -6.98 1.10 -7.34
N ASN A 53 -5.72 1.13 -6.92
CA ASN A 53 -4.81 0.00 -6.94
C ASN A 53 -4.29 -0.25 -5.53
N LEU A 54 -4.01 -1.51 -5.23
CA LEU A 54 -3.40 -1.92 -3.97
C LEU A 54 -2.15 -2.74 -4.26
N PHE A 55 -1.06 -2.37 -3.61
CA PHE A 55 0.22 -3.05 -3.61
C PHE A 55 0.47 -3.59 -2.20
N LEU A 56 0.75 -4.87 -2.08
CA LEU A 56 1.16 -5.53 -0.85
C LEU A 56 2.62 -5.94 -1.03
N TYR A 57 3.53 -5.33 -0.27
CA TYR A 57 4.96 -5.66 -0.34
C TYR A 57 5.40 -6.41 0.91
N PHE A 58 5.80 -7.67 0.74
CA PHE A 58 6.35 -8.53 1.78
C PHE A 58 7.87 -8.41 1.79
N GLN A 59 8.42 -7.67 2.76
CA GLN A 59 9.81 -7.20 2.73
C GLN A 59 10.86 -8.32 2.87
N GLU A 60 10.68 -9.24 3.81
CA GLU A 60 11.60 -10.39 3.98
C GLU A 60 11.61 -11.29 2.73
N ASN A 61 10.42 -11.52 2.16
CA ASN A 61 10.27 -12.39 1.01
C ASN A 61 10.50 -11.67 -0.33
N LYS A 62 10.62 -10.34 -0.32
CA LYS A 62 10.84 -9.46 -1.49
C LYS A 62 9.79 -9.67 -2.57
N ILE A 63 8.53 -9.78 -2.15
CA ILE A 63 7.39 -10.06 -3.03
C ILE A 63 6.44 -8.88 -3.04
N LEU A 64 5.98 -8.53 -4.24
CA LEU A 64 4.95 -7.54 -4.45
C LEU A 64 3.72 -8.20 -5.08
N ILE A 65 2.57 -8.05 -4.43
CA ILE A 65 1.27 -8.42 -5.00
C ILE A 65 0.53 -7.13 -5.35
N LYS A 66 0.11 -7.01 -6.61
CA LYS A 66 -0.66 -5.88 -7.13
C LYS A 66 -2.08 -6.29 -7.43
N PHE A 67 -3.03 -5.53 -6.91
CA PHE A 67 -4.45 -5.56 -7.24
C PHE A 67 -4.79 -4.31 -8.07
N GLU A 68 -5.26 -4.51 -9.30
CA GLU A 68 -5.68 -3.46 -10.22
C GLU A 68 -7.21 -3.33 -10.24
N GLY A 69 -7.76 -2.27 -9.65
CA GLY A 69 -9.21 -2.14 -9.45
C GLY A 69 -10.04 -2.21 -10.73
N ASN A 70 -9.52 -1.63 -11.84
CA ASN A 70 -10.20 -1.66 -13.14
C ASN A 70 -10.31 -3.08 -13.74
N LYS A 71 -9.34 -3.95 -13.48
CA LYS A 71 -9.28 -5.33 -13.98
C LYS A 71 -9.76 -6.37 -12.97
N LEU A 72 -9.90 -6.01 -11.70
CA LEU A 72 -10.24 -6.92 -10.62
C LEU A 72 -11.59 -7.61 -10.86
N ARG A 73 -11.63 -8.92 -10.62
CA ARG A 73 -12.84 -9.77 -10.67
C ARG A 73 -12.86 -10.74 -9.48
N TYR A 74 -14.03 -11.28 -9.19
CA TYR A 74 -14.28 -12.28 -8.14
C TYR A 74 -14.00 -11.82 -6.70
N LEU A 75 -13.69 -10.54 -6.48
CA LEU A 75 -13.59 -9.95 -5.16
C LEU A 75 -15.00 -9.75 -4.59
N GLY A 76 -15.37 -10.59 -3.62
CA GLY A 76 -16.53 -10.41 -2.75
C GLY A 76 -16.16 -9.56 -1.53
N PRO A 77 -17.16 -9.07 -0.77
CA PRO A 77 -16.94 -8.24 0.42
C PRO A 77 -16.59 -9.06 1.68
N ASP A 78 -16.72 -10.39 1.63
CA ASP A 78 -16.40 -11.29 2.74
C ASP A 78 -14.91 -11.64 2.82
N GLU A 79 -14.40 -11.83 4.05
CA GLU A 79 -13.00 -12.18 4.34
C GLU A 79 -12.51 -13.38 3.52
N ARG A 80 -13.37 -14.40 3.39
CA ARG A 80 -13.04 -15.63 2.68
C ARG A 80 -12.71 -15.36 1.21
N SER A 81 -13.48 -14.52 0.53
CA SER A 81 -13.20 -14.15 -0.87
C SER A 81 -11.82 -13.48 -1.01
N GLN A 82 -11.50 -12.52 -0.14
CA GLN A 82 -10.20 -11.83 -0.18
C GLN A 82 -9.04 -12.78 0.14
N ALA A 83 -9.20 -13.62 1.17
CA ALA A 83 -8.18 -14.56 1.60
C ALA A 83 -7.90 -15.62 0.52
N ILE A 84 -8.93 -16.11 -0.19
CA ILE A 84 -8.74 -17.05 -1.32
C ILE A 84 -7.97 -16.39 -2.47
N LEU A 85 -8.29 -15.14 -2.83
CA LEU A 85 -7.57 -14.42 -3.88
C LEU A 85 -6.11 -14.15 -3.50
N LEU A 86 -5.87 -13.72 -2.26
CA LEU A 86 -4.53 -13.54 -1.71
C LEU A 86 -3.74 -14.85 -1.74
N ARG A 87 -4.33 -15.95 -1.29
CA ARG A 87 -3.68 -17.27 -1.30
C ARG A 87 -3.34 -17.74 -2.72
N LYS A 88 -4.24 -17.51 -3.69
CA LYS A 88 -3.96 -17.82 -5.10
C LYS A 88 -2.78 -17.01 -5.64
N ALA A 89 -2.63 -15.76 -5.23
CA ALA A 89 -1.47 -14.94 -5.58
C ALA A 89 -0.20 -15.50 -4.94
N LEU A 90 -0.24 -15.81 -3.64
CA LEU A 90 0.91 -16.38 -2.94
C LEU A 90 1.36 -17.73 -3.53
N ASN A 91 0.42 -18.58 -3.94
CA ASN A 91 0.75 -19.87 -4.55
C ASN A 91 1.48 -19.75 -5.91
N GLN A 92 1.35 -18.63 -6.64
CA GLN A 92 2.09 -18.42 -7.89
C GLN A 92 3.60 -18.36 -7.67
N ILE A 93 4.03 -17.98 -6.47
CA ILE A 93 5.45 -17.87 -6.13
C ILE A 93 6.11 -19.25 -6.07
N ASN A 94 5.44 -20.19 -5.42
CA ASN A 94 5.96 -21.53 -5.21
C ASN A 94 5.96 -22.36 -6.50
N GLN A 95 5.09 -22.04 -7.46
CA GLN A 95 4.92 -22.85 -8.68
C GLN A 95 5.89 -22.48 -9.81
N ASN A 96 6.42 -21.25 -9.83
CA ASN A 96 7.13 -20.72 -11.00
C ASN A 96 8.65 -20.58 -10.83
N ASN A 97 9.27 -21.18 -9.79
CA ASN A 97 10.72 -21.08 -9.51
C ASN A 97 11.27 -19.65 -9.75
N MET A 98 10.68 -18.68 -9.05
CA MET A 98 10.75 -17.24 -9.36
C MET A 98 12.11 -16.56 -9.11
N VAL A 99 13.20 -17.31 -8.97
CA VAL A 99 14.55 -16.74 -8.76
C VAL A 99 15.05 -16.00 -10.03
N ASP A 100 14.53 -16.35 -11.21
CA ASP A 100 15.04 -15.85 -12.50
C ASP A 100 14.01 -15.09 -13.38
N ASN A 101 12.78 -14.84 -12.91
CA ASN A 101 11.76 -14.14 -13.70
C ASN A 101 11.47 -12.72 -13.17
N PRO A 102 11.96 -11.65 -13.84
CA PRO A 102 11.79 -10.27 -13.37
C PRO A 102 10.40 -9.68 -13.64
N ASP A 103 9.53 -10.37 -14.36
CA ASP A 103 8.26 -9.82 -14.84
C ASP A 103 7.04 -10.17 -13.97
N TRP A 104 5.96 -9.41 -14.20
CA TRP A 104 4.69 -9.62 -13.51
C TRP A 104 4.05 -10.95 -13.93
N ILE A 105 3.76 -11.81 -12.94
CA ILE A 105 2.97 -13.03 -13.12
C ILE A 105 1.52 -12.75 -12.77
N LYS A 106 0.61 -13.03 -13.70
CA LYS A 106 -0.83 -12.91 -13.44
C LYS A 106 -1.31 -14.10 -12.61
N SER A 107 -1.89 -13.83 -11.44
CA SER A 107 -2.53 -14.85 -10.59
C SER A 107 -3.99 -15.05 -10.96
N THR A 108 -4.77 -13.96 -10.97
CA THR A 108 -6.20 -13.94 -11.34
C THR A 108 -6.51 -12.60 -12.03
N PRO A 109 -7.71 -12.38 -12.62
CA PRO A 109 -8.00 -11.11 -13.28
C PRO A 109 -7.81 -9.91 -12.35
N GLY A 110 -6.88 -9.02 -12.70
CA GLY A 110 -6.52 -7.84 -11.92
C GLY A 110 -5.60 -8.12 -10.72
N ILE A 111 -5.07 -9.33 -10.55
CA ILE A 111 -4.10 -9.65 -9.49
C ILE A 111 -2.81 -10.18 -10.10
N TYR A 112 -1.70 -9.53 -9.77
CA TYR A 112 -0.37 -9.81 -10.31
C TYR A 112 0.64 -9.95 -9.18
N VAL A 113 1.69 -10.74 -9.41
CA VAL A 113 2.76 -10.99 -8.46
C VAL A 113 4.09 -10.71 -9.13
N LYS A 114 5.02 -10.08 -8.40
CA LYS A 114 6.38 -9.84 -8.83
C LYS A 114 7.34 -10.15 -7.68
N VAL A 115 8.44 -10.84 -7.98
CA VAL A 115 9.52 -11.14 -7.03
C VAL A 115 10.69 -10.24 -7.35
N PHE A 116 11.36 -9.78 -6.29
CA PHE A 116 12.54 -8.93 -6.36
C PHE A 116 13.74 -9.65 -5.76
N ASN A 117 14.92 -9.46 -6.36
CA ASN A 117 16.15 -10.07 -5.85
C ASN A 117 16.58 -9.41 -4.52
N THR A 118 16.33 -8.10 -4.39
CA THR A 118 16.66 -7.30 -3.21
C THR A 118 15.58 -6.24 -2.95
N ASN A 119 15.50 -5.76 -1.70
CA ASN A 119 14.68 -4.59 -1.38
C ASN A 119 15.09 -3.37 -2.22
N GLN A 120 16.39 -3.20 -2.50
CA GLN A 120 16.88 -2.13 -3.36
C GLN A 120 16.33 -2.23 -4.80
N SER A 121 16.20 -3.43 -5.36
CA SER A 121 15.59 -3.62 -6.69
C SER A 121 14.10 -3.28 -6.70
N PHE A 122 13.39 -3.48 -5.58
CA PHE A 122 12.01 -3.00 -5.41
C PHE A 122 11.95 -1.46 -5.35
N ILE A 123 12.87 -0.82 -4.61
CA ILE A 123 12.95 0.65 -4.56
C ILE A 123 13.25 1.25 -5.95
N LEU A 124 14.17 0.63 -6.71
CA LEU A 124 14.45 1.04 -8.10
C LEU A 124 13.22 0.88 -9.00
N TRP A 125 12.44 -0.19 -8.83
CA TRP A 125 11.16 -0.35 -9.53
C TRP A 125 10.16 0.74 -9.12
N LEU A 126 10.06 1.06 -7.83
CA LEU A 126 9.15 2.11 -7.38
C LEU A 126 9.53 3.48 -7.96
N LYS A 127 10.83 3.78 -8.05
CA LYS A 127 11.36 4.98 -8.73
C LYS A 127 10.98 5.02 -10.22
N SER A 128 10.96 3.86 -10.89
CA SER A 128 10.58 3.79 -12.32
C SER A 128 9.12 4.11 -12.60
N LEU A 129 8.27 4.22 -11.57
CA LEU A 129 6.87 4.63 -11.73
C LEU A 129 6.71 6.16 -11.88
N GLU A 130 7.80 6.94 -11.87
CA GLU A 130 7.79 8.40 -12.03
C GLU A 130 6.80 9.11 -11.08
N LEU A 131 6.72 8.62 -9.84
CA LEU A 131 5.78 9.12 -8.83
C LEU A 131 6.04 10.59 -8.54
N LYS A 132 5.05 11.44 -8.83
CA LYS A 132 5.11 12.88 -8.56
C LYS A 132 4.98 13.21 -7.08
N HIS A 133 4.21 12.41 -6.35
CA HIS A 133 3.98 12.60 -4.93
C HIS A 133 3.80 11.26 -4.21
N ILE A 134 4.47 11.13 -3.07
CA ILE A 134 4.34 9.99 -2.17
C ILE A 134 3.83 10.49 -0.83
N VAL A 135 2.80 9.84 -0.31
CA VAL A 135 2.23 10.17 1.00
C VAL A 135 2.46 9.01 1.94
N CYS A 136 3.42 9.14 2.86
CA CYS A 136 3.66 8.13 3.89
C CYS A 136 2.81 8.43 5.12
N ILE A 137 2.05 7.42 5.56
CA ILE A 137 1.16 7.52 6.72
C ILE A 137 1.84 6.89 7.93
N SER A 138 2.23 7.72 8.90
CA SER A 138 2.86 7.27 10.15
C SER A 138 1.92 7.37 11.35
N GLU A 139 2.27 6.72 12.47
CA GLU A 139 1.57 6.97 13.75
C GLU A 139 2.03 8.28 14.39
N SER A 140 3.29 8.63 14.22
CA SER A 140 3.87 9.85 14.78
C SER A 140 4.88 10.42 13.81
N ILE A 141 5.14 11.71 13.99
CA ILE A 141 6.24 12.40 13.33
C ILE A 141 7.00 13.05 14.48
N SER A 142 7.92 12.30 15.09
CA SER A 142 8.92 12.91 15.97
C SER A 142 10.27 12.95 15.25
N ILE A 143 11.06 13.98 15.53
CA ILE A 143 12.43 14.10 15.02
C ILE A 143 13.28 12.93 15.53
N ASP A 144 13.00 12.45 16.74
CA ASP A 144 13.69 11.30 17.35
C ASP A 144 13.40 9.98 16.60
N GLU A 145 12.25 9.84 15.96
CA GLU A 145 11.91 8.67 15.13
C GLU A 145 12.56 8.71 13.74
N PHE A 146 12.96 9.90 13.28
CA PHE A 146 13.59 10.10 11.98
C PHE A 146 14.91 10.89 12.09
N PRO A 147 15.91 10.41 12.86
CA PRO A 147 17.14 11.17 13.15
C PRO A 147 17.98 11.45 11.91
N PHE A 148 17.89 10.62 10.86
CA PHE A 148 18.53 10.90 9.57
C PHE A 148 17.89 12.08 8.83
N LEU A 149 16.61 12.39 9.06
CA LEU A 149 16.00 13.61 8.55
C LEU A 149 16.47 14.86 9.32
N ALA A 150 17.08 14.71 10.50
CA ALA A 150 17.54 15.84 11.31
C ALA A 150 18.89 16.42 10.85
N HIS A 151 19.75 15.61 10.21
CA HIS A 151 21.12 16.00 9.85
C HIS A 151 21.37 16.22 8.36
N THR A 152 20.44 15.80 7.49
CA THR A 152 20.72 15.79 6.04
C THR A 152 19.97 16.86 5.26
N TYR A 153 18.86 17.40 5.77
CA TYR A 153 18.07 18.45 5.12
C TYR A 153 17.29 19.21 6.18
N ASP A 154 17.10 20.52 6.01
CA ASP A 154 16.22 21.33 6.85
C ASP A 154 14.84 20.65 6.98
N PHE A 155 14.60 20.10 8.17
CA PHE A 155 13.27 19.80 8.67
C PHE A 155 12.57 21.15 8.86
N PRO A 156 12.00 21.76 7.79
CA PRO A 156 10.65 21.40 7.34
C PRO A 156 10.41 21.68 5.83
N LYS A 157 10.66 20.71 4.94
CA LYS A 157 9.88 20.60 3.68
C LYS A 157 8.87 19.44 3.70
N ILE A 158 8.66 18.81 4.85
CA ILE A 158 7.48 17.98 5.09
C ILE A 158 6.28 18.93 5.11
N LYS A 159 5.60 19.08 3.96
CA LYS A 159 4.38 19.87 3.89
C LYS A 159 3.35 19.23 4.83
N LYS A 160 2.99 19.93 5.91
CA LYS A 160 1.77 19.60 6.66
C LYS A 160 0.62 19.59 5.67
N PHE A 161 -0.18 18.54 5.73
CA PHE A 161 -1.37 18.32 4.91
C PHE A 161 -2.34 19.51 5.02
N SER A 162 -2.19 20.52 4.17
CA SER A 162 -3.11 21.67 4.11
C SER A 162 -4.21 21.44 3.08
N SER A 163 -3.91 20.78 1.95
CA SER A 163 -4.93 20.25 1.04
C SER A 163 -4.38 19.18 0.07
N LEU A 164 -5.21 18.17 -0.28
CA LEU A 164 -5.00 17.16 -1.33
C LEU A 164 -5.08 17.75 -2.77
N ASP A 165 -5.23 19.06 -2.92
CA ASP A 165 -5.68 19.68 -4.18
C ASP A 165 -4.61 19.56 -5.29
N ASP A 166 -3.33 19.54 -4.91
CA ASP A 166 -2.20 19.55 -5.85
C ASP A 166 -1.70 18.16 -6.27
N LEU A 167 -2.25 17.08 -5.72
CA LEU A 167 -1.66 15.76 -5.92
C LEU A 167 -2.25 15.09 -7.16
N HIS A 168 -1.50 15.13 -8.26
CA HIS A 168 -1.72 14.30 -9.44
C HIS A 168 -1.15 12.90 -9.15
N GLU A 169 -2.01 11.88 -9.21
CA GLU A 169 -1.72 10.48 -8.85
C GLU A 169 -1.24 10.31 -7.40
N LEU A 170 -2.17 9.86 -6.55
CA LEU A 170 -1.90 9.71 -5.13
C LEU A 170 -1.30 8.35 -4.85
N PHE A 171 -0.07 8.31 -4.35
CA PHE A 171 0.59 7.08 -3.91
C PHE A 171 0.76 7.09 -2.38
N PHE A 172 -0.13 6.39 -1.68
CA PHE A 172 -0.13 6.29 -0.21
C PHE A 172 0.67 5.08 0.25
N ILE A 173 1.56 5.27 1.23
CA ILE A 173 2.39 4.21 1.80
C ILE A 173 2.06 4.04 3.28
N LEU A 174 1.75 2.81 3.68
CA LEU A 174 1.34 2.42 5.03
C LEU A 174 2.12 1.17 5.47
N SER A 175 2.31 0.97 6.77
CA SER A 175 2.80 -0.30 7.34
C SER A 175 1.64 -1.10 7.92
N LEU A 176 1.60 -2.42 7.70
CA LEU A 176 0.56 -3.31 8.27
C LEU A 176 0.58 -3.30 9.80
N ASN A 177 1.76 -3.33 10.39
CA ASN A 177 1.98 -3.24 11.83
C ASN A 177 2.51 -1.85 12.16
N PHE A 178 1.62 -1.00 12.65
CA PHE A 178 1.94 0.41 12.92
C PHE A 178 2.61 0.65 14.28
N GLN A 179 2.44 -0.27 15.24
CA GLN A 179 3.00 -0.13 16.60
C GLN A 179 4.54 -0.05 16.61
N SER A 180 5.19 -0.51 15.54
CA SER A 180 6.59 -0.25 15.27
C SER A 180 6.66 0.51 13.94
N ASN A 181 6.81 1.84 13.99
CA ASN A 181 7.10 2.66 12.80
C ASN A 181 8.37 2.19 12.05
N SER A 182 9.14 1.25 12.62
CA SER A 182 10.39 0.70 12.09
C SER A 182 10.34 0.32 10.61
N LEU A 183 9.30 -0.40 10.16
CA LEU A 183 9.23 -0.86 8.77
C LEU A 183 9.07 0.32 7.80
N LEU A 184 8.22 1.28 8.13
CA LEU A 184 7.99 2.48 7.33
C LEU A 184 9.24 3.39 7.35
N ILE A 185 9.88 3.55 8.51
CA ILE A 185 11.10 4.34 8.67
C ILE A 185 12.24 3.75 7.83
N GLN A 186 12.48 2.43 7.94
CA GLN A 186 13.49 1.72 7.15
C GLN A 186 13.23 1.86 5.66
N PHE A 187 11.97 1.69 5.24
CA PHE A 187 11.58 1.85 3.85
C PHE A 187 11.83 3.29 3.34
N ILE A 188 11.43 4.31 4.11
CA ILE A 188 11.68 5.72 3.76
C ILE A 188 13.18 5.97 3.66
N PHE A 189 13.99 5.46 4.61
CA PHE A 189 15.44 5.60 4.57
C PHE A 189 16.03 5.04 3.27
N SER A 190 15.71 3.78 2.93
CA SER A 190 16.18 3.16 1.68
C SER A 190 15.69 3.89 0.43
N LEU A 191 14.47 4.42 0.47
CA LEU A 191 13.89 5.17 -0.63
C LEU A 191 14.64 6.50 -0.86
N VAL A 192 14.96 7.22 0.21
CA VAL A 192 15.73 8.48 0.19
C VAL A 192 17.17 8.23 -0.25
N GLU A 193 17.78 7.14 0.19
CA GLU A 193 19.14 6.75 -0.20
C GLU A 193 19.25 6.53 -1.73
N VAL A 194 18.24 5.88 -2.34
CA VAL A 194 18.21 5.58 -3.78
C VAL A 194 17.68 6.75 -4.63
N PHE A 195 16.79 7.57 -4.06
CA PHE A 195 16.18 8.70 -4.74
C PHE A 195 16.06 9.94 -3.83
N PRO A 196 17.17 10.67 -3.59
CA PRO A 196 17.19 11.78 -2.63
C PRO A 196 16.19 12.90 -2.97
N SER A 197 15.99 13.21 -4.25
CA SER A 197 15.04 14.24 -4.68
C SER A 197 13.58 13.91 -4.37
N LEU A 198 13.26 12.64 -4.07
CA LEU A 198 11.90 12.25 -3.65
C LEU A 198 11.48 12.88 -2.34
N LEU A 199 12.43 13.28 -1.48
CA LEU A 199 12.11 13.98 -0.23
C LEU A 199 11.26 15.22 -0.49
N GLU A 200 11.54 15.96 -1.56
CA GLU A 200 10.77 17.16 -1.92
C GLU A 200 9.32 16.85 -2.31
N HIS A 201 9.07 15.60 -2.67
CA HIS A 201 7.79 15.06 -3.12
C HIS A 201 7.14 14.12 -2.11
N THR A 202 7.77 13.91 -0.95
CA THR A 202 7.30 13.00 0.10
C THR A 202 6.58 13.80 1.18
N ILE A 203 5.34 13.40 1.46
CA ILE A 203 4.51 13.98 2.50
C ILE A 203 4.40 12.95 3.62
N LEU A 204 4.88 13.28 4.81
CA LEU A 204 4.63 12.50 6.02
C LEU A 204 3.37 13.06 6.68
N THR A 205 2.36 12.21 6.87
CA THR A 205 1.10 12.61 7.53
C THR A 205 0.79 11.64 8.68
N PRO A 206 0.63 12.13 9.92
CA PRO A 206 0.25 11.28 11.02
C PRO A 206 -1.26 11.05 11.00
N LEU A 207 -1.70 9.80 11.12
CA LEU A 207 -3.10 9.44 11.37
C LEU A 207 -3.23 8.71 12.71
N ASN A 208 -2.65 9.30 13.75
CA ASN A 208 -2.51 8.71 15.09
C ASN A 208 -3.83 8.40 15.81
N LYS A 209 -4.90 9.15 15.50
CA LYS A 209 -6.23 8.91 16.07
C LYS A 209 -6.91 7.67 15.49
N ILE A 210 -6.47 7.20 14.32
CA ILE A 210 -7.01 6.03 13.64
C ILE A 210 -6.02 4.89 13.81
N LYS A 211 -6.38 3.85 14.57
CA LYS A 211 -5.44 2.76 14.90
C LYS A 211 -5.33 1.72 13.80
N ALA A 212 -6.47 1.26 13.29
CA ALA A 212 -6.52 0.17 12.32
C ALA A 212 -6.11 0.65 10.91
N ILE A 213 -5.42 -0.20 10.16
CA ILE A 213 -4.94 0.14 8.81
C ILE A 213 -6.10 0.33 7.84
N GLU A 214 -7.09 -0.56 7.93
CA GLU A 214 -8.29 -0.53 7.13
C GLU A 214 -9.05 0.78 7.34
N ASP A 215 -9.14 1.29 8.58
CA ASP A 215 -9.81 2.55 8.87
C ASP A 215 -9.05 3.76 8.30
N LYS A 216 -7.72 3.71 8.27
CA LYS A 216 -6.90 4.75 7.62
C LYS A 216 -7.16 4.76 6.11
N ILE A 217 -7.20 3.59 5.47
CA ILE A 217 -7.52 3.46 4.04
C ILE A 217 -8.95 3.95 3.78
N LEU A 218 -9.92 3.61 4.64
CA LEU A 218 -11.29 4.09 4.54
C LEU A 218 -11.35 5.62 4.60
N TYR A 219 -10.68 6.21 5.60
CA TYR A 219 -10.61 7.64 5.79
C TYR A 219 -9.99 8.36 4.59
N ILE A 220 -8.87 7.85 4.06
CA ILE A 220 -8.22 8.42 2.88
C ILE A 220 -9.17 8.37 1.68
N ASN A 221 -9.79 7.23 1.42
CA ASN A 221 -10.76 7.10 0.32
C ASN A 221 -11.96 8.04 0.51
N PHE A 222 -12.48 8.17 1.73
CA PHE A 222 -13.55 9.11 2.05
C PHE A 222 -13.15 10.56 1.75
N GLN A 223 -11.95 10.98 2.15
CA GLN A 223 -11.43 12.32 1.87
C GLN A 223 -11.29 12.58 0.36
N ILE A 224 -10.84 11.59 -0.41
CA ILE A 224 -10.74 11.67 -1.86
C ILE A 224 -12.12 11.81 -2.51
N ASP A 225 -13.09 11.01 -2.06
CA ASP A 225 -14.46 11.05 -2.59
C ASP A 225 -15.15 12.39 -2.31
N GLN A 226 -15.05 12.90 -1.08
CA GLN A 226 -15.64 14.19 -0.69
C GLN A 226 -15.12 15.33 -1.57
N ARG A 227 -13.81 15.35 -1.84
CA ARG A 227 -13.21 16.36 -2.72
C ARG A 227 -13.64 16.22 -4.17
N ALA A 228 -13.74 14.99 -4.67
CA ALA A 228 -14.24 14.76 -6.01
C ALA A 228 -15.68 15.26 -6.17
N ILE A 229 -16.50 15.22 -5.11
CA ILE A 229 -17.84 15.81 -5.11
C ILE A 229 -17.76 17.33 -5.16
N ILE A 230 -16.97 17.96 -4.28
CA ILE A 230 -16.79 19.43 -4.23
C ILE A 230 -16.32 19.98 -5.58
N ASN A 231 -15.26 19.39 -6.16
CA ASN A 231 -14.71 19.86 -7.44
C ASN A 231 -15.67 19.69 -8.63
N ASN A 232 -16.65 18.79 -8.55
CA ASN A 232 -17.68 18.63 -9.58
C ASN A 232 -18.88 19.57 -9.38
N LEU A 233 -19.02 20.19 -8.20
CA LEU A 233 -20.05 21.19 -7.90
C LEU A 233 -19.58 22.62 -8.25
N GLU A 234 -18.27 22.83 -8.48
CA GLU A 234 -17.67 24.11 -8.87
C GLU A 234 -17.58 24.30 -10.41
N ILE A 235 -18.32 23.52 -11.20
CA ILE A 235 -18.47 23.64 -12.67
C ILE A 235 -19.94 23.90 -13.00
#